data_AF-A0A915L8F2-F1
#
_entry.id   AF-A0A915L8F2-F1
#
_cell.length_a   1.000
_cell.length_b   1.000
_cell.length_c   1.000
_cell.angle_alpha   90.00
_cell.angle_beta   90.00
_cell.angle_gamma   90.00
#
_symmetry.space_group_name_H-M   'P 1'
#
loop_
_entity.id
_entity.type
_entity.pdbx_description
1 polymer ?
#
loop_
_entity_poly.entity_id
_entity_poly.type
_entity_poly.pdbx_seq_one_letter_code
_entity_poly.pdbx_strand_id
1 'polypeptide(L)'
;MYDSVIYLSNISDTNEYKVPIEWSLGDMMDELKDYGQGAYITEFISSSPKNDSYCVYSTKDVKLHFITKVHGITLNHKVAKQ
;
A
#
# COMPACT_ATOMS: atom_id res chain seq x y z
N MET A 1 -12.17 -11.42 -5.96
CA MET A 1 -12.75 -10.29 -5.21
C MET A 1 -11.57 -9.45 -4.73
N TYR A 2 -11.64 -8.12 -4.80
CA TYR A 2 -10.59 -7.25 -4.24
C TYR A 2 -10.79 -7.15 -2.73
N ASP A 3 -9.73 -7.31 -1.96
CA ASP A 3 -9.70 -7.29 -0.49
C ASP A 3 -8.94 -6.07 0.08
N SER A 4 -8.33 -5.24 -0.77
CA SER A 4 -7.67 -3.99 -0.38
C SER A 4 -8.48 -2.75 -0.79
N VAL A 5 -8.38 -1.69 0.01
CA VAL A 5 -8.92 -0.36 -0.29
C VAL A 5 -7.79 0.66 -0.17
N ILE A 6 -7.73 1.60 -1.12
CA ILE A 6 -6.88 2.79 -1.03
C ILE A 6 -7.81 3.97 -0.84
N TYR A 7 -7.56 4.75 0.20
CA TYR A 7 -8.41 5.88 0.57
C TYR A 7 -7.56 7.12 0.81
N LEU A 8 -8.20 8.28 0.70
CA LEU A 8 -7.60 9.56 1.03
C LEU A 8 -8.03 9.94 2.46
N SER A 9 -7.08 10.39 3.28
CA SER A 9 -7.37 10.94 4.60
C SER A 9 -6.72 12.30 4.78
N ASN A 10 -7.50 13.28 5.20
CA ASN A 10 -7.03 14.56 5.68
C ASN A 10 -6.70 14.47 7.17
N ILE A 11 -5.40 14.44 7.47
CA ILE A 11 -4.89 14.37 8.85
C ILE A 11 -5.29 15.61 9.68
N SER A 12 -5.67 16.73 9.04
CA SER A 12 -6.06 17.95 9.73
C SER A 12 -7.52 17.97 10.23
N ASP A 13 -8.38 17.07 9.73
CA ASP A 13 -9.79 17.02 10.14
C ASP A 13 -10.04 15.87 11.12
N THR A 14 -10.28 16.23 12.38
CA THR A 14 -10.58 15.27 13.45
C THR A 14 -11.93 14.58 13.33
N ASN A 15 -12.82 15.07 12.45
CA ASN A 15 -14.13 14.46 12.19
C ASN A 15 -14.12 13.48 11.02
N GLU A 16 -12.97 13.28 10.36
CA GLU A 16 -12.90 12.33 9.26
C GLU A 16 -13.02 10.87 9.72
N TYR A 17 -13.57 10.07 8.81
CA TYR A 17 -13.72 8.63 8.99
C TYR A 17 -12.36 7.97 9.18
N LYS A 18 -12.18 7.30 10.32
CA LYS A 18 -11.02 6.45 10.59
C LYS A 18 -11.37 5.02 10.24
N VAL A 19 -10.59 4.44 9.33
CA VAL A 19 -10.68 3.04 8.98
C VAL A 19 -10.35 2.20 10.22
N PRO A 20 -11.27 1.34 10.70
CA PRO A 20 -10.98 0.45 11.82
C PRO A 20 -9.98 -0.62 11.35
N ILE A 21 -8.83 -0.67 12.04
CA ILE A 21 -7.76 -1.63 11.77
C ILE A 21 -7.61 -2.49 13.02
N GLU A 22 -7.79 -3.80 12.88
CA GLU A 22 -7.84 -4.78 13.98
C GLU A 22 -7.12 -6.08 13.58
N TRP A 23 -6.85 -6.99 14.52
CA TRP A 23 -6.00 -8.18 14.29
C TRP A 23 -6.74 -9.51 14.09
N SER A 24 -8.07 -9.50 13.99
CA SER A 24 -8.86 -10.74 13.84
C SER A 24 -9.01 -11.15 12.38
N LEU A 25 -9.43 -12.40 12.16
CA LEU A 25 -9.69 -12.90 10.81
C LEU A 25 -10.86 -12.12 10.18
N GLY A 26 -10.60 -11.48 9.04
CA GLY A 26 -11.58 -10.68 8.31
C GLY A 26 -11.51 -9.18 8.60
N ASP A 27 -10.66 -8.75 9.54
CA ASP A 27 -10.45 -7.34 9.84
C ASP A 27 -9.59 -6.67 8.77
N MET A 28 -9.78 -5.36 8.58
CA MET A 28 -8.93 -4.57 7.71
C MET A 28 -7.57 -4.37 8.36
N MET A 29 -6.50 -4.54 7.59
CA MET A 29 -5.12 -4.40 8.06
C MET A 29 -4.43 -3.26 7.33
N ASP A 30 -3.58 -2.52 8.05
CA ASP A 30 -2.69 -1.54 7.44
C ASP A 30 -1.50 -2.23 6.75
N GLU A 31 -1.51 -2.23 5.41
CA GLU A 31 -0.42 -2.77 4.58
C GLU A 31 0.89 -1.97 4.72
N LEU A 32 0.83 -0.71 5.17
CA LEU A 32 2.00 0.17 5.25
C LEU A 32 2.77 0.08 6.56
N LYS A 33 2.25 -0.66 7.56
CA LYS A 33 2.84 -0.78 8.90
C LYS A 33 4.32 -1.18 8.88
N ASP A 34 4.74 -1.98 7.90
CA ASP A 34 6.11 -2.49 7.78
C ASP A 34 7.11 -1.40 7.32
N TYR A 35 6.62 -0.31 6.72
CA TYR A 35 7.37 0.90 6.35
C TYR A 35 7.51 1.89 7.52
N GLY A 36 6.94 1.56 8.69
CA GLY A 36 7.01 2.36 9.91
C GLY A 36 5.68 3.03 10.26
N GLN A 37 5.52 3.33 11.55
CA GLN A 37 4.32 4.00 12.04
C GLN A 37 4.18 5.39 11.40
N GLY A 38 3.00 5.67 10.86
CA GLY A 38 2.73 6.93 10.15
C GLY A 38 3.30 6.97 8.73
N ALA A 39 3.76 5.84 8.18
CA ALA A 39 4.01 5.73 6.74
C ALA A 39 2.71 5.97 5.96
N TYR A 40 2.82 6.62 4.80
CA TYR A 40 1.67 6.95 3.97
C TYR A 40 2.05 6.95 2.50
N ILE A 41 1.03 6.81 1.65
CA ILE A 41 1.18 6.90 0.19
C ILE A 41 1.23 8.37 -0.20
N THR A 42 2.31 8.79 -0.87
CA THR A 42 2.47 10.16 -1.37
C THR A 42 1.86 10.35 -2.76
N GLU A 43 1.94 9.30 -3.58
CA GLU A 43 1.48 9.31 -4.98
C GLU A 43 0.87 7.96 -5.32
N PHE A 44 -0.21 7.97 -6.10
CA PHE A 44 -0.93 6.77 -6.53
C PHE A 44 -1.36 6.90 -7.99
N ILE A 45 -1.13 5.85 -8.78
CA ILE A 45 -1.63 5.72 -10.15
C ILE A 45 -2.26 4.35 -10.38
N SER A 46 -3.47 4.34 -10.95
CA SER A 46 -4.18 3.14 -11.35
C SER A 46 -4.30 3.10 -12.86
N SER A 47 -3.73 2.08 -13.50
CA SER A 47 -3.79 1.91 -14.95
C SER A 47 -4.95 1.01 -15.37
N SER A 48 -5.16 -0.09 -14.66
CA SER A 48 -6.25 -1.04 -14.93
C SER A 48 -6.50 -1.90 -13.68
N PRO A 49 -7.62 -2.65 -13.63
CA PRO A 49 -7.88 -3.54 -12.50
C PRO A 49 -6.71 -4.51 -12.30
N LYS A 50 -6.08 -4.51 -11.10
CA LYS A 50 -4.86 -5.26 -10.74
C LYS A 50 -3.54 -4.78 -11.38
N ASN A 51 -3.52 -3.55 -11.91
CA ASN A 51 -2.30 -2.90 -12.36
C ASN A 51 -2.23 -1.47 -11.83
N ASP A 52 -1.53 -1.32 -10.71
CA ASP A 52 -1.41 -0.07 -9.96
C ASP A 52 0.03 0.14 -9.48
N SER A 53 0.40 1.40 -9.34
CA SER A 53 1.68 1.80 -8.78
C SER A 53 1.48 2.90 -7.76
N TYR A 54 2.29 2.88 -6.71
CA TYR A 54 2.23 3.89 -5.67
C TYR A 54 3.59 4.11 -5.03
N CYS A 55 3.75 5.32 -4.49
CA CYS A 55 4.93 5.74 -3.76
C CYS A 55 4.61 5.83 -2.28
N VAL A 56 5.37 5.13 -1.44
CA VAL A 56 5.22 5.13 0.03
C VAL A 56 6.37 5.92 0.63
N TYR A 57 6.05 6.89 1.47
CA TYR A 57 7.03 7.48 2.37
C TYR A 57 7.19 6.60 3.61
N SER A 58 8.38 6.00 3.76
CA SER A 58 8.74 5.16 4.91
C SER A 58 9.29 6.04 6.02
N THR A 59 8.62 6.05 7.17
CA THR A 59 9.10 6.73 8.38
C THR A 59 10.22 5.95 9.07
N LYS A 60 10.30 4.64 8.82
CA LYS A 60 11.36 3.76 9.34
C LYS A 60 12.71 4.04 8.68
N ASP A 61 12.71 4.16 7.35
CA ASP A 61 13.92 4.30 6.56
C ASP A 61 14.16 5.75 6.07
N VAL A 62 13.22 6.66 6.33
CA VAL A 62 13.23 8.07 5.89
C VAL A 62 13.47 8.18 4.37
N LYS A 63 12.76 7.36 3.60
CA LYS A 63 12.91 7.29 2.14
C LYS A 63 11.60 6.95 1.43
N LEU A 64 11.58 7.21 0.13
CA LEU A 64 10.49 6.81 -0.74
C LEU A 64 10.71 5.38 -1.26
N HIS A 65 9.65 4.58 -1.22
CA HIS A 65 9.58 3.27 -1.85
C HIS A 65 8.58 3.32 -2.98
N PHE A 66 8.99 2.84 -4.15
CA PHE A 66 8.12 2.73 -5.32
C PHE A 66 7.64 1.29 -5.44
N ILE A 67 6.32 1.09 -5.37
CA ILE A 67 5.68 -0.22 -5.47
C ILE A 67 4.87 -0.24 -6.76
N THR A 68 4.95 -1.35 -7.48
CA THR A 68 4.13 -1.61 -8.68
C THR A 68 3.53 -3.00 -8.54
N LYS A 69 2.20 -3.06 -8.39
CA LYS A 69 1.40 -4.28 -8.39
C LYS A 69 0.95 -4.53 -9.83
N VAL A 70 1.51 -5.55 -10.47
CA VAL A 70 1.21 -5.90 -11.87
C VAL A 70 0.64 -7.31 -11.94
N HIS A 71 -0.52 -7.46 -12.58
CA HIS A 71 -1.08 -8.76 -12.87
C HIS A 71 -0.39 -9.45 -14.05
N GLY A 72 -0.22 -10.77 -13.96
CA GLY A 72 0.30 -11.59 -15.06
C GLY A 72 1.82 -11.68 -15.15
N ILE A 73 2.57 -11.16 -14.16
CA ILE A 73 4.01 -11.40 -14.06
C ILE A 73 4.26 -12.79 -13.46
N THR A 74 5.02 -13.62 -14.17
CA THR A 74 5.51 -14.90 -13.65
C THR A 74 6.99 -14.78 -13.31
N LEU A 75 7.31 -14.77 -12.02
CA LEU A 75 8.68 -14.89 -11.56
C LEU A 75 9.11 -16.35 -11.68
N ASN A 76 10.11 -16.63 -12.51
CA ASN A 76 10.72 -17.95 -12.60
C ASN A 76 12.19 -17.89 -12.15
N HIS A 77 12.69 -18.99 -11.58
CA HIS A 77 14.07 -19.07 -11.07
C HIS A 77 15.14 -18.88 -12.17
N LYS A 78 14.80 -19.10 -13.44
CA LYS A 78 15.74 -18.91 -14.56
C LYS A 78 16.05 -17.43 -14.83
N VAL A 79 15.14 -16.52 -14.46
CA VAL A 79 15.23 -15.07 -14.71
C VAL A 79 15.71 -14.31 -13.47
N ALA A 80 15.84 -14.96 -12.31
CA ALA A 80 16.19 -14.34 -11.03
C ALA A 80 17.68 -13.96 -10.84
N LYS A 81 18.48 -13.87 -11.92
CA LYS A 81 19.86 -13.38 -11.87
C LYS A 81 19.99 -12.08 -12.66
N GLN A 82 20.14 -10.98 -11.93
CA GLN A 82 20.81 -9.76 -12.37
C GLN A 82 21.84 -9.38 -11.32
#